data_AF-A0A840U391-F1
#
_entry.id   AF-A0A840U391-F1
#
_cell.length_a   1.000
_cell.length_b   1.000
_cell.length_c   1.000
_cell.angle_alpha   90.00
_cell.angle_beta   90.00
_cell.angle_gamma   90.00
#
_symmetry.space_group_name_H-M   'P 1'
#
loop_
_entity.id
_entity.type
_entity.pdbx_description
1 polymer ?
#
loop_
_entity_poly.entity_id
_entity_poly.type
_entity_poly.pdbx_seq_one_letter_code
_entity_poly.pdbx_strand_id
1 'polypeptide(L)'
;MQTGGSGRFNYYQDGVAESAVVGYPHGIKGQGIYAYIITETKPDDPEMFRKDIAATVTRVIGSIARPDKVQFVSGLLKTRSGKIMRRILRKVAEGDTTNLGDTSTLLDPAIVDEIKDGAL
;
A
#
# COMPACT_ATOMS: atom_id res chain seq x y z
N MET A 1 7.13 42.68 1.40
CA MET A 1 5.68 42.99 1.41
C MET A 1 4.96 41.84 0.70
N GLN A 2 3.98 41.25 1.38
CA GLN A 2 3.09 40.18 0.91
C GLN A 2 2.27 40.66 -0.31
N THR A 3 1.81 39.80 -1.22
CA THR A 3 0.57 38.97 -1.09
C THR A 3 0.64 37.78 -2.07
N GLY A 4 0.39 36.53 -1.67
CA GLY A 4 -0.94 35.91 -1.51
C GLY A 4 -1.53 35.56 -2.88
N GLY A 5 -1.87 34.33 -3.27
CA GLY A 5 -2.10 33.07 -2.58
C GLY A 5 -3.08 32.28 -3.47
N SER A 6 -2.63 31.15 -4.04
CA SER A 6 -3.53 30.06 -4.41
C SER A 6 -2.78 28.75 -4.24
N GLY A 7 -2.41 28.48 -2.98
CA GLY A 7 -2.10 27.13 -2.56
C GLY A 7 -3.35 26.28 -2.76
N ARG A 8 -3.53 25.74 -3.96
CA ARG A 8 -4.36 24.58 -4.18
C ARG A 8 -3.67 23.44 -3.45
N PHE A 9 -3.98 23.30 -2.17
CA PHE A 9 -3.85 22.04 -1.46
C PHE A 9 -4.89 21.09 -2.06
N ASN A 10 -4.64 20.64 -3.29
CA ASN A 10 -5.33 19.48 -3.83
C ASN A 10 -4.84 18.33 -2.96
N TYR A 11 -5.67 17.91 -2.01
CA TYR A 11 -5.48 16.65 -1.36
C TYR A 11 -5.52 15.58 -2.46
N TYR A 12 -4.37 14.96 -2.72
CA TYR A 12 -4.13 13.89 -3.70
C TYR A 12 -4.96 12.63 -3.38
N GLN A 13 -6.29 12.73 -3.45
CA GLN A 13 -7.20 11.59 -3.51
C GLN A 13 -7.36 11.10 -4.96
N ASP A 14 -7.01 11.90 -5.96
CA ASP A 14 -7.23 11.63 -7.40
C ASP A 14 -6.24 10.62 -8.03
N GLY A 15 -5.77 9.62 -7.29
CA GLY A 15 -4.77 8.71 -7.87
C GLY A 15 -4.65 7.33 -7.27
N VAL A 16 -5.33 7.01 -6.16
CA VAL A 16 -5.36 5.65 -5.61
C VAL A 16 -6.61 4.94 -6.12
N ALA A 17 -6.43 3.95 -6.99
CA ALA A 17 -7.52 3.14 -7.52
C ALA A 17 -8.01 2.11 -6.50
N GLU A 18 -7.07 1.38 -5.88
CA GLU A 18 -7.37 0.39 -4.86
C GLU A 18 -6.25 0.29 -3.82
N SER A 19 -6.58 -0.25 -2.64
CA SER A 19 -5.60 -0.50 -1.60
C SER A 19 -5.88 -1.77 -0.79
N ALA A 20 -4.82 -2.37 -0.27
CA ALA A 20 -4.88 -3.40 0.76
C ALA A 20 -3.87 -3.08 1.86
N VAL A 21 -4.29 -3.23 3.12
CA VAL A 21 -3.45 -2.94 4.27
C VAL A 21 -3.35 -4.17 5.16
N VAL A 22 -2.14 -4.44 5.65
CA VAL A 22 -1.83 -5.52 6.59
C VAL A 22 -0.89 -5.01 7.68
N GLY A 23 -0.90 -5.67 8.83
CA GLY A 23 0.13 -5.48 9.86
C GLY A 23 1.42 -6.23 9.50
N TYR A 24 2.55 -5.75 9.99
CA TYR A 24 3.83 -6.45 9.93
C TYR A 24 4.65 -6.23 11.22
N PRO A 25 5.58 -7.14 11.57
CA PRO A 25 6.48 -6.96 12.69
C PRO A 25 7.34 -5.70 12.53
N HIS A 26 7.24 -4.77 13.49
CA HIS A 26 8.00 -3.53 13.47
C HIS A 26 8.80 -3.40 14.76
N GLY A 27 10.12 -3.21 14.66
CA GLY A 27 11.04 -3.25 15.81
C GLY A 27 10.71 -2.27 16.96
N ILE A 28 10.17 -1.09 16.62
CA ILE A 28 9.77 -0.06 17.61
C ILE A 28 8.30 -0.19 18.04
N LYS A 29 7.38 -0.33 17.07
CA LYS A 29 5.93 -0.30 17.34
C LYS A 29 5.35 -1.66 17.77
N GLY A 30 6.10 -2.74 17.66
CA GLY A 30 5.61 -4.12 17.73
C GLY A 30 4.87 -4.52 16.45
N GLN A 31 3.87 -3.73 16.04
CA GLN A 31 3.14 -3.89 14.78
C GLN A 31 3.16 -2.58 13.98
N GLY A 32 3.66 -2.66 12.75
CA GLY A 32 3.61 -1.58 11.77
C GLY A 32 2.51 -1.80 10.74
N ILE A 33 2.25 -0.79 9.93
CA ILE A 33 1.22 -0.80 8.88
C ILE A 33 1.89 -0.83 7.51
N TYR A 34 1.59 -1.87 6.73
CA TYR A 34 2.05 -2.03 5.35
C TYR A 34 0.86 -1.85 4.40
N ALA A 35 0.95 -0.88 3.48
CA ALA A 35 -0.07 -0.59 2.48
C ALA A 35 0.43 -0.97 1.07
N TYR A 36 -0.37 -1.79 0.39
CA TYR A 36 -0.26 -2.08 -1.04
C TYR A 36 -1.24 -1.19 -1.78
N ILE A 37 -0.77 -0.42 -2.74
CA ILE A 37 -1.53 0.63 -3.42
C ILE A 37 -1.50 0.41 -4.92
N ILE A 38 -2.68 0.33 -5.55
CA ILE A 38 -2.83 0.46 -6.99
C ILE A 38 -3.15 1.92 -7.27
N THR A 39 -2.46 2.50 -8.26
CA THR A 39 -2.69 3.87 -8.69
C THR A 39 -3.44 3.91 -10.02
N GLU A 40 -4.29 4.92 -10.24
CA GLU A 40 -5.01 5.09 -11.51
C GLU A 40 -4.04 5.39 -12.67
N THR A 41 -3.02 6.18 -12.37
CA THR A 41 -1.90 6.49 -13.25
C THR A 41 -0.60 6.34 -12.48
N LYS A 42 0.51 6.09 -13.20
CA LYS A 42 1.82 5.99 -12.56
C LYS A 42 2.22 7.37 -12.02
N PRO A 43 2.56 7.51 -10.74
CA PRO A 43 2.98 8.80 -10.19
C PRO A 43 4.34 9.22 -10.78
N ASP A 44 4.44 10.49 -11.16
CA ASP A 44 5.68 11.10 -11.64
C ASP A 44 6.76 11.17 -10.54
N ASP A 45 6.32 11.42 -9.29
CA ASP A 45 7.16 11.34 -8.09
C ASP A 45 6.56 10.33 -7.09
N PRO A 46 7.00 9.06 -7.15
CA PRO A 46 6.53 8.02 -6.24
C PRO A 46 6.88 8.29 -4.76
N GLU A 47 7.94 9.03 -4.44
CA GLU A 47 8.30 9.29 -3.04
C GLU A 47 7.42 10.37 -2.43
N MET A 48 7.21 11.47 -3.16
CA MET A 48 6.25 12.50 -2.75
C MET A 48 4.86 11.89 -2.58
N PHE A 49 4.42 11.03 -3.52
CA PHE A 49 3.08 10.46 -3.43
C PHE A 49 2.90 9.53 -2.21
N ARG A 50 3.94 8.77 -1.81
CA ARG A 50 3.91 8.00 -0.55
C ARG A 50 3.75 8.90 0.67
N LYS A 51 4.43 10.05 0.70
CA LYS A 51 4.32 11.04 1.79
C LYS A 51 2.91 11.62 1.84
N ASP A 52 2.31 11.91 0.69
CA ASP A 52 0.94 12.45 0.60
C ASP A 52 -0.11 11.43 1.06
N ILE A 53 0.04 10.16 0.69
CA ILE A 53 -0.80 9.07 1.21
C ILE A 53 -0.69 9.00 2.74
N ALA A 54 0.53 8.97 3.28
CA ALA A 54 0.75 8.89 4.72
C ALA A 54 0.20 10.11 5.48
N ALA A 55 0.38 11.32 4.93
CA ALA A 55 -0.16 12.56 5.48
C ALA A 55 -1.69 12.56 5.46
N THR A 56 -2.29 12.07 4.37
CA THR A 56 -3.74 11.96 4.22
C THR A 56 -4.33 11.00 5.26
N VAL A 57 -3.75 9.81 5.42
CA VAL A 57 -4.21 8.85 6.43
C VAL A 57 -4.06 9.42 7.85
N THR A 58 -2.93 10.08 8.13
CA THR A 58 -2.69 10.74 9.42
C THR A 58 -3.74 11.81 9.72
N ARG A 59 -4.13 12.60 8.73
CA ARG A 59 -5.13 13.66 8.88
C ARG A 59 -6.55 13.11 9.06
N VAL A 60 -6.91 12.05 8.32
CA VAL A 60 -8.28 11.50 8.30
C VAL A 60 -8.55 10.58 9.49
N ILE A 61 -7.57 9.74 9.86
CA ILE A 61 -7.74 8.71 10.89
C ILE A 61 -6.88 9.01 12.13
N GLY A 62 -5.67 9.54 11.94
CA GLY A 62 -4.73 9.81 13.02
C GLY A 62 -3.38 9.12 12.81
N SER A 63 -2.39 9.54 13.61
CA SER A 63 -1.00 9.03 13.55
C SER A 63 -0.88 7.53 13.79
N ILE A 64 -1.84 6.94 14.53
CA ILE A 64 -1.89 5.49 14.78
C ILE A 64 -2.14 4.67 13.52
N ALA A 65 -2.81 5.24 12.52
CA ALA A 65 -3.14 4.55 11.27
C ALA A 65 -2.16 4.87 10.13
N ARG A 66 -1.18 5.74 10.36
CA ARG A 66 -0.21 6.15 9.34
C ARG A 66 0.56 4.92 8.81
N PRO A 67 0.51 4.64 7.49
CA PRO A 67 1.30 3.56 6.91
C PRO A 67 2.79 3.80 7.13
N ASP A 68 3.49 2.75 7.57
CA ASP A 68 4.95 2.75 7.69
C ASP A 68 5.61 2.43 6.36
N LYS A 69 4.99 1.54 5.58
CA LYS A 69 5.43 1.14 4.25
C LYS A 69 4.28 1.30 3.26
N VAL A 70 4.60 1.83 2.08
CA VAL A 70 3.66 2.00 0.96
C VAL A 70 4.32 1.45 -0.29
N GLN A 71 3.85 0.28 -0.74
CA GLN A 71 4.30 -0.37 -1.96
C GLN A 71 3.28 -0.14 -3.06
N PHE A 72 3.73 0.39 -4.19
CA PHE A 72 2.91 0.46 -5.39
C PHE A 72 2.95 -0.88 -6.11
N VAL A 73 1.77 -1.36 -6.55
CA VAL A 73 1.60 -2.64 -7.23
C VAL A 73 0.64 -2.46 -8.41
N SER A 74 0.79 -3.29 -9.43
CA SER A 74 -0.08 -3.31 -10.61
C SER A 74 -1.45 -3.94 -10.29
N GLY A 75 -1.49 -4.82 -9.29
CA GLY A 75 -2.67 -5.57 -8.87
C GLY A 75 -2.61 -5.98 -7.40
N LEU A 76 -3.78 -6.24 -6.81
CA LEU A 76 -3.88 -6.85 -5.49
C LEU A 76 -4.09 -8.36 -5.64
N LEU A 77 -3.53 -9.14 -4.71
CA LEU A 77 -3.79 -10.57 -4.63
C LEU A 77 -5.25 -10.84 -4.32
N LYS A 78 -6.02 -11.15 -5.36
CA LYS A 78 -7.45 -11.48 -5.27
C LYS A 78 -7.72 -12.90 -5.73
N THR A 79 -8.68 -13.55 -5.10
CA THR A 79 -9.25 -14.81 -5.60
C THR A 79 -10.05 -14.56 -6.88
N ARG A 80 -10.42 -15.62 -7.61
CA ARG A 80 -11.36 -15.54 -8.75
C ARG A 80 -12.73 -14.96 -8.38
N SER A 81 -13.10 -14.96 -7.09
CA SER A 81 -14.29 -14.30 -6.55
C SER A 81 -14.08 -12.84 -6.12
N GLY A 82 -12.90 -12.28 -6.38
CA GLY A 82 -12.53 -10.89 -6.08
C GLY A 82 -12.08 -10.63 -4.64
N LYS A 83 -12.01 -11.66 -3.78
CA LYS A 83 -11.62 -11.49 -2.37
C LYS A 83 -10.11 -11.29 -2.26
N ILE A 84 -9.69 -10.24 -1.55
CA ILE A 84 -8.27 -9.99 -1.28
C ILE A 84 -7.72 -11.05 -0.33
N MET A 85 -6.65 -11.74 -0.74
CA MET A 85 -5.94 -12.75 0.04
C MET A 85 -4.92 -12.11 1.00
N ARG A 86 -5.42 -11.37 1.99
CA ARG A 86 -4.60 -10.64 2.99
C ARG A 86 -3.58 -11.51 3.71
N ARG A 87 -3.83 -12.82 3.82
CA ARG A 87 -2.89 -13.80 4.39
C ARG A 87 -1.53 -13.80 3.67
N ILE A 88 -1.53 -13.77 2.34
CA ILE A 88 -0.30 -13.80 1.54
C ILE A 88 0.39 -12.45 1.60
N LEU A 89 -0.37 -11.35 1.47
CA LEU A 89 0.15 -9.98 1.65
C LEU A 89 0.86 -9.79 2.99
N ARG A 90 0.33 -10.40 4.07
CA ARG A 90 0.97 -10.37 5.39
C ARG A 90 2.28 -11.15 5.41
N LYS A 91 2.30 -12.36 4.86
CA LYS A 91 3.51 -13.17 4.75
C LYS A 91 4.64 -12.45 4.02
N VAL A 92 4.32 -11.77 2.91
CA VAL A 92 5.30 -10.94 2.20
C VAL A 92 5.78 -9.76 3.06
N ALA A 93 4.86 -9.06 3.73
CA ALA A 93 5.22 -7.94 4.61
C ALA A 93 6.05 -8.37 5.84
N GLU A 94 5.90 -9.63 6.27
CA GLU A 94 6.71 -10.28 7.33
C GLU A 94 8.09 -10.75 6.83
N GLY A 95 8.33 -10.74 5.52
CA GLY A 95 9.53 -11.31 4.90
C GLY A 95 9.53 -12.85 4.79
N ASP A 96 8.43 -13.52 5.14
CA ASP A 96 8.28 -14.98 5.01
C ASP A 96 7.62 -15.35 3.67
N THR A 97 8.43 -15.42 2.62
CA THR A 97 7.97 -15.76 1.26
C THR A 97 8.20 -17.23 0.89
N THR A 98 8.77 -18.03 1.81
CA THR A 98 9.17 -19.42 1.55
C THR A 98 7.99 -20.38 1.38
N ASN A 99 6.89 -20.12 2.10
CA ASN A 99 5.67 -20.92 2.01
C ASN A 99 4.43 -20.04 2.07
N LEU A 100 3.87 -19.71 0.91
CA LEU A 100 2.65 -18.91 0.79
C LEU A 100 1.35 -19.74 0.93
N GLY A 101 1.44 -21.04 1.16
CA GLY A 101 0.30 -21.95 1.17
C GLY A 101 -0.40 -22.06 -0.20
N ASP A 102 -1.66 -22.45 -0.20
CA ASP A 102 -2.44 -22.61 -1.44
C ASP A 102 -2.74 -21.27 -2.12
N THR A 103 -2.34 -21.19 -3.40
CA THR A 103 -2.53 -20.05 -4.31
C THR A 103 -3.36 -20.41 -5.53
N SER A 104 -3.89 -21.64 -5.63
CA SER A 104 -4.63 -22.16 -6.80
C SER A 104 -5.90 -21.37 -7.14
N THR A 105 -6.45 -20.64 -6.16
CA THR A 105 -7.68 -19.85 -6.31
C THR A 105 -7.43 -18.39 -6.71
N LEU A 106 -6.17 -17.98 -6.88
CA LEU A 106 -5.83 -16.64 -7.33
C LEU A 106 -6.37 -16.38 -8.74
N LEU A 107 -6.82 -15.15 -8.96
CA LEU A 107 -7.20 -14.66 -10.28
C LEU A 107 -5.96 -14.51 -11.17
N ASP A 108 -4.91 -13.89 -10.61
CA ASP A 108 -3.63 -13.69 -11.28
C ASP A 108 -2.47 -14.11 -10.35
N PRO A 109 -1.83 -15.26 -10.60
CA PRO A 109 -0.67 -15.70 -9.84
C PRO A 109 0.58 -14.83 -10.03
N ALA A 110 0.73 -14.11 -11.14
CA ALA A 110 1.94 -13.33 -11.43
C ALA A 110 2.11 -12.15 -10.45
N ILE A 111 1.00 -11.62 -9.93
CA ILE A 111 0.98 -10.59 -8.89
C ILE A 111 1.72 -11.03 -7.61
N VAL A 112 1.82 -12.35 -7.36
CA VAL A 112 2.56 -12.86 -6.20
C VAL A 112 4.04 -12.50 -6.30
N ASP A 113 4.64 -12.75 -7.46
CA ASP A 113 6.07 -12.52 -7.66
C ASP A 113 6.38 -11.02 -7.73
N GLU A 114 5.54 -10.22 -8.39
CA GLU A 114 5.66 -8.76 -8.36
C GLU A 114 5.68 -8.21 -6.93
N ILE A 115 4.74 -8.67 -6.09
CA ILE A 115 4.63 -8.21 -4.72
C ILE A 115 5.85 -8.62 -3.88
N LYS A 116 6.37 -9.83 -4.08
CA LYS A 116 7.58 -10.31 -3.41
C LYS A 116 8.81 -9.51 -3.82
N ASP A 117 8.98 -9.28 -5.11
CA ASP A 117 10.17 -8.60 -5.66
C ASP A 117 10.18 -7.12 -5.31
N GLY A 118 9.01 -6.50 -5.19
CA GLY A 118 8.86 -5.10 -4.80
C GLY A 118 8.73 -4.85 -3.29
N ALA A 119 8.91 -5.87 -2.44
CA ALA A 119 8.74 -5.75 -1.00
C ALA A 119 9.73 -4.74 -0.38
N LEU A 120 9.22 -3.91 0.54
CA LEU A 120 9.94 -2.85 1.27
C LEU A 120 10.28 -3.30 2.68
#